data_AF-A0A537Y813-F1
#
_entry.id   AF-A0A537Y813-F1
#
_cell.length_a   1.000
_cell.length_b   1.000
_cell.length_c   1.000
_cell.angle_alpha   90.00
_cell.angle_beta   90.00
_cell.angle_gamma   90.00
#
_symmetry.space_group_name_H-M   'P 1'
#
loop_
_entity.id
_entity.type
_entity.pdbx_description
1 polymer ?
#
loop_
_entity_poly.entity_id
_entity_poly.type
_entity_poly.pdbx_seq_one_letter_code
_entity_poly.pdbx_strand_id
1 'polypeptide(L)'
;MAPAASTKPADTLRVPAAMLPLVEPMNRWIDAFCDACLDEEYAYLSKKMLAKLARKRPSPLERGDPVIWAASVVYTVGRVNFLDDPTQTPHLTLDQFSEASEVTKSSLSRKSRVIAEAIDTREFDPEYCRRALAAQSSTPWLVEVDGLIVDARMLPPELQAEARRLGLIPDTIEG
;
A
#
# COMPACT_ATOMS: atom_id res chain seq x y z
N MET A 1 -7.29 -21.89 -5.37
CA MET A 1 -6.54 -20.64 -5.18
C MET A 1 -6.00 -20.68 -3.76
N ALA A 2 -4.68 -20.71 -3.56
CA ALA A 2 -4.11 -20.84 -2.21
C ALA A 2 -4.47 -19.60 -1.38
N PRO A 3 -5.02 -19.73 -0.17
CA PRO A 3 -5.34 -18.56 0.65
C PRO A 3 -4.04 -17.91 1.11
N ALA A 4 -3.87 -16.62 0.84
CA ALA A 4 -2.79 -15.83 1.42
C ALA A 4 -2.94 -15.85 2.95
N ALA A 5 -1.89 -16.28 3.64
CA ALA A 5 -1.90 -16.38 5.09
C ALA A 5 -2.11 -14.99 5.71
N SER A 6 -3.10 -14.90 6.59
CA SER A 6 -3.32 -13.76 7.47
C SER A 6 -2.04 -13.40 8.20
N THR A 7 -1.47 -12.27 7.82
CA THR A 7 -0.20 -11.79 8.35
C THR A 7 -0.56 -10.80 9.46
N LYS A 8 -0.24 -11.13 10.72
CA LYS A 8 -0.45 -10.22 11.87
C LYS A 8 0.20 -8.84 11.58
N PRO A 9 -0.25 -7.72 12.18
CA PRO A 9 0.36 -6.39 11.94
C PRO A 9 1.89 -6.35 12.15
N ALA A 10 2.42 -7.15 13.09
CA ALA A 10 3.86 -7.29 13.29
C ALA A 10 4.57 -8.09 12.17
N ASP A 11 3.85 -8.96 11.49
CA ASP A 11 4.36 -9.79 10.40
C ASP A 11 4.24 -9.07 9.03
N THR A 12 3.35 -8.07 8.90
CA THR A 12 3.16 -7.33 7.63
C THR A 12 4.37 -6.44 7.32
N LEU A 13 4.97 -5.85 8.36
CA LEU A 13 6.20 -5.05 8.29
C LEU A 13 7.48 -5.89 8.31
N ARG A 14 7.38 -7.22 8.39
CA ARG A 14 8.55 -8.10 8.52
C ARG A 14 9.43 -8.09 7.27
N VAL A 15 10.70 -7.73 7.45
CA VAL A 15 11.72 -7.75 6.39
C VAL A 15 12.70 -8.91 6.64
N PRO A 16 13.09 -9.69 5.62
CA PRO A 16 14.15 -10.69 5.77
C PRO A 16 15.46 -10.06 6.25
N ALA A 17 16.18 -10.68 7.18
CA ALA A 17 17.40 -10.10 7.77
C ALA A 17 18.44 -9.68 6.71
N ALA A 18 18.59 -10.46 5.64
CA ALA A 18 19.49 -10.15 4.53
C ALA A 18 19.11 -8.87 3.75
N MET A 19 17.85 -8.44 3.83
CA MET A 19 17.32 -7.26 3.13
C MET A 19 17.35 -6.00 4.02
N LEU A 20 17.57 -6.12 5.33
CA LEU A 20 17.55 -4.98 6.27
C LEU A 20 18.50 -3.84 5.86
N PRO A 21 19.77 -4.09 5.47
CA PRO A 21 20.68 -3.02 5.08
C PRO A 21 20.20 -2.19 3.89
N LEU A 22 19.38 -2.80 3.02
CA LEU A 22 18.80 -2.16 1.84
C LEU A 22 17.48 -1.43 2.18
N VAL A 23 16.66 -1.98 3.07
CA VAL A 23 15.32 -1.48 3.38
C VAL A 23 15.32 -0.38 4.44
N GLU A 24 16.20 -0.44 5.43
CA GLU A 24 16.22 0.56 6.51
C GLU A 24 16.45 2.00 6.04
N PRO A 25 17.36 2.30 5.09
CA PRO A 25 17.49 3.64 4.53
C PRO A 25 16.22 4.09 3.80
N MET A 26 15.55 3.18 3.08
CA MET A 26 14.30 3.47 2.39
C MET A 26 13.17 3.78 3.38
N ASN A 27 13.06 3.03 4.49
CA ASN A 27 12.09 3.31 5.55
C ASN A 27 12.30 4.70 6.15
N ARG A 28 13.55 5.09 6.42
CA ARG A 28 13.85 6.44 6.93
C ARG A 28 13.46 7.53 5.93
N TRP A 29 13.69 7.30 4.64
CA TRP A 29 13.25 8.22 3.60
C TRP A 29 11.72 8.32 3.55
N ILE A 30 11.02 7.19 3.63
CA ILE A 30 9.54 7.14 3.66
C ILE A 30 9.00 7.93 4.85
N ASP A 31 9.53 7.69 6.04
CA ASP A 31 9.11 8.38 7.26
C ASP A 31 9.31 9.88 7.11
N ALA A 32 10.49 10.33 6.68
CA ALA A 32 10.79 11.75 6.49
C ALA A 32 9.90 12.42 5.42
N PHE A 33 9.66 11.74 4.30
CA PHE A 33 8.80 12.27 3.24
C PHE A 33 7.34 12.36 3.66
N CYS A 34 6.83 11.32 4.32
CA CYS A 34 5.45 11.30 4.80
C CYS A 34 5.21 12.31 5.92
N ASP A 35 6.16 12.49 6.85
CA ASP A 35 6.08 13.53 7.87
C ASP A 35 6.06 14.95 7.27
N ALA A 36 6.78 15.17 6.17
CA ALA A 36 6.87 16.47 5.52
C ALA A 36 5.70 16.79 4.58
N CYS A 37 5.17 15.79 3.87
CA CYS A 37 4.26 16.00 2.75
C CYS A 37 2.92 15.27 2.87
N LEU A 38 2.80 14.27 3.75
CA LEU A 38 1.63 13.41 3.87
C LEU A 38 1.23 13.21 5.35
N ASP A 39 1.12 11.96 5.81
CA ASP A 39 0.79 11.61 7.19
C ASP A 39 1.35 10.23 7.59
N GLU A 40 1.16 9.88 8.86
CA GLU A 40 1.60 8.61 9.46
C GLU A 40 0.97 7.36 8.82
N GLU A 41 -0.26 7.48 8.28
CA GLU A 41 -0.95 6.35 7.66
C GLU A 41 -0.31 6.02 6.31
N TYR A 42 0.03 7.05 5.52
CA TYR A 42 0.84 6.88 4.31
C TYR A 42 2.21 6.26 4.61
N ALA A 43 2.88 6.68 5.70
CA ALA A 43 4.16 6.10 6.11
C ALA A 43 4.01 4.60 6.42
N TYR A 44 3.01 4.24 7.22
CA TYR A 44 2.74 2.85 7.58
C TYR A 44 2.43 1.97 6.36
N LEU A 45 1.50 2.39 5.51
CA LEU A 45 1.09 1.64 4.31
C LEU A 45 2.26 1.49 3.32
N SER A 46 3.08 2.52 3.17
CA SER A 46 4.29 2.49 2.34
C SER A 46 5.32 1.50 2.87
N LYS A 47 5.60 1.49 4.19
CA LYS A 47 6.50 0.52 4.81
C LYS A 47 5.97 -0.91 4.72
N LYS A 48 4.65 -1.10 4.83
CA LYS A 48 3.99 -2.39 4.59
C LYS A 48 4.21 -2.89 3.16
N MET A 49 4.02 -2.01 2.17
CA MET A 49 4.26 -2.32 0.76
C MET A 49 5.73 -2.64 0.49
N LEU A 50 6.65 -1.84 1.04
CA LEU A 50 8.09 -2.04 0.92
C LEU A 50 8.54 -3.37 1.54
N ALA A 51 8.02 -3.72 2.72
CA ALA A 51 8.31 -5.00 3.36
C ALA A 51 7.80 -6.18 2.51
N LYS A 52 6.61 -6.07 1.89
CA LYS A 52 6.09 -7.09 0.96
C LYS A 52 6.98 -7.25 -0.27
N LEU A 53 7.47 -6.15 -0.85
CA LEU A 53 8.45 -6.18 -1.94
C LEU A 53 9.75 -6.86 -1.51
N ALA A 54 10.27 -6.55 -0.32
CA ALA A 54 11.50 -7.16 0.20
C ALA A 54 11.40 -8.68 0.40
N ARG A 55 10.19 -9.23 0.54
CA ARG A 55 9.94 -10.68 0.65
C ARG A 55 9.82 -11.40 -0.71
N LYS A 56 9.68 -10.67 -1.83
CA LYS A 56 9.61 -11.26 -3.17
C LYS A 56 10.95 -11.89 -3.55
N ARG A 57 10.93 -12.95 -4.39
CA ARG A 57 12.12 -13.70 -4.81
C ARG A 57 12.15 -13.86 -6.34
N PRO A 58 13.13 -13.26 -7.05
CA PRO A 58 14.06 -12.24 -6.55
C PRO A 58 13.33 -10.96 -6.14
N SER A 59 13.91 -10.18 -5.22
CA SER A 59 13.32 -8.90 -4.83
C SER A 59 13.69 -7.83 -5.85
N PRO A 60 12.74 -7.04 -6.37
CA PRO A 60 13.05 -5.97 -7.32
C PRO A 60 13.91 -4.87 -6.67
N LEU A 61 13.89 -4.76 -5.34
CA LEU A 61 14.66 -3.76 -4.58
C LEU A 61 16.18 -3.95 -4.72
N GLU A 62 16.65 -5.17 -5.03
CA GLU A 62 18.08 -5.50 -5.16
C GLU A 62 18.76 -4.75 -6.31
N ARG A 63 17.98 -4.09 -7.19
CA ARG A 63 18.50 -3.38 -8.36
C ARG A 63 17.93 -1.97 -8.48
N GLY A 64 18.82 -1.02 -8.73
CA GLY A 64 18.49 0.39 -8.92
C GLY A 64 18.60 1.21 -7.65
N ASP A 65 18.23 2.48 -7.75
CA ASP A 65 18.42 3.45 -6.69
C ASP A 65 17.42 3.27 -5.53
N PRO A 66 17.88 3.19 -4.27
CA PRO A 66 17.01 3.07 -3.11
C PRO A 66 16.00 4.20 -2.90
N VAL A 67 16.39 5.45 -3.17
CA VAL A 67 15.51 6.62 -3.04
C VAL A 67 14.41 6.55 -4.08
N ILE A 68 14.74 6.18 -5.33
CA ILE A 68 13.73 6.00 -6.38
C ILE A 68 12.73 4.90 -5.97
N TRP A 69 13.19 3.80 -5.38
CA TRP A 69 12.29 2.75 -4.88
C TRP A 69 11.39 3.26 -3.75
N ALA A 70 11.95 3.94 -2.75
CA ALA A 70 11.21 4.49 -1.63
C ALA A 70 10.12 5.48 -2.11
N ALA A 71 10.49 6.44 -2.95
CA ALA A 71 9.57 7.40 -3.55
C ALA A 71 8.47 6.72 -4.38
N SER A 72 8.83 5.71 -5.16
CA SER A 72 7.87 4.98 -6.00
C SER A 72 6.92 4.11 -5.18
N VAL A 73 7.33 3.61 -4.01
CA VAL A 73 6.44 2.92 -3.08
C VAL A 73 5.41 3.90 -2.50
N VAL A 74 5.84 5.05 -1.98
CA VAL A 74 4.91 6.07 -1.47
C VAL A 74 3.97 6.55 -2.57
N TYR A 75 4.49 6.79 -3.78
CA TYR A 75 3.67 7.17 -4.92
C TYR A 75 2.64 6.09 -5.28
N THR A 76 3.00 4.81 -5.20
CA THR A 76 2.07 3.70 -5.49
C THR A 76 0.96 3.63 -4.45
N VAL A 77 1.28 3.78 -3.16
CA VAL A 77 0.25 3.91 -2.10
C VAL A 77 -0.62 5.15 -2.34
N GLY A 78 -0.02 6.27 -2.76
CA GLY A 78 -0.74 7.48 -3.16
C GLY A 78 -1.77 7.19 -4.26
N ARG A 79 -1.39 6.44 -5.30
CA ARG A 79 -2.31 6.04 -6.37
C ARG A 79 -3.44 5.12 -5.90
N VAL A 80 -3.16 4.17 -5.00
CA VAL A 80 -4.22 3.33 -4.40
C VAL A 80 -5.29 4.19 -3.70
N ASN A 81 -4.87 5.35 -3.18
CA ASN A 81 -5.67 6.24 -2.36
C ASN A 81 -6.06 7.57 -3.04
N PHE A 82 -5.95 7.66 -4.37
CA PHE A 82 -6.33 8.85 -5.14
C PHE A 82 -5.67 10.13 -4.63
N LEU A 83 -4.39 10.07 -4.25
CA LEU A 83 -3.66 11.20 -3.66
C LEU A 83 -3.70 12.47 -4.53
N ASP A 84 -3.84 12.31 -5.85
CA ASP A 84 -3.96 13.40 -6.83
C ASP A 84 -5.39 13.88 -7.07
N ASP A 85 -6.39 13.34 -6.36
CA ASP A 85 -7.75 13.86 -6.34
C ASP A 85 -7.86 14.95 -5.25
N PRO A 86 -8.31 16.18 -5.60
CA PRO A 86 -8.38 17.30 -4.66
C PRO A 86 -9.40 17.11 -3.53
N THR A 87 -10.25 16.07 -3.60
CA THR A 87 -11.16 15.69 -2.52
C THR A 87 -10.47 14.90 -1.40
N GLN A 88 -9.25 14.40 -1.63
CA GLN A 88 -8.50 13.65 -0.63
C GLN A 88 -7.69 14.58 0.29
N THR A 89 -7.49 14.15 1.53
CA THR A 89 -6.61 14.85 2.48
C THR A 89 -5.67 13.83 3.12
N PRO A 90 -4.34 14.01 3.04
CA PRO A 90 -3.63 15.00 2.21
C PRO A 90 -3.84 14.77 0.70
N HIS A 91 -3.60 15.82 -0.09
CA HIS A 91 -3.63 15.81 -1.56
C HIS A 91 -2.28 16.27 -2.11
N LEU A 92 -1.76 15.55 -3.10
CA LEU A 92 -0.51 15.88 -3.78
C LEU A 92 -0.58 15.42 -5.24
N THR A 93 -0.48 16.36 -6.18
CA THR A 93 -0.41 16.03 -7.62
C THR A 93 0.90 15.30 -7.94
N LEU A 94 0.95 14.57 -9.06
CA LEU A 94 2.19 13.95 -9.54
C LEU A 94 3.33 14.96 -9.72
N ASP A 95 3.00 16.20 -10.08
CA ASP A 95 3.97 17.27 -10.30
C ASP A 95 4.62 17.69 -8.98
N GLN A 96 3.79 17.98 -7.97
CA GLN A 96 4.25 18.32 -6.63
C GLN A 96 4.97 17.15 -5.97
N PHE A 97 4.48 15.92 -6.16
CA PHE A 97 5.15 14.71 -5.66
C PHE A 97 6.55 14.57 -6.29
N SER A 98 6.65 14.72 -7.61
CA SER A 98 7.91 14.61 -8.34
C SER A 98 8.92 15.66 -7.90
N GLU A 99 8.47 16.89 -7.68
CA GLU A 99 9.29 17.98 -7.16
C GLU A 99 9.75 17.70 -5.71
N ALA A 100 8.83 17.39 -4.81
CA ALA A 100 9.14 17.15 -3.39
C ALA A 100 10.02 15.91 -3.15
N SER A 101 9.88 14.88 -3.99
CA SER A 101 10.69 13.65 -3.88
C SER A 101 12.01 13.72 -4.63
N GLU A 102 12.23 14.76 -5.45
CA GLU A 102 13.34 14.88 -6.40
C GLU A 102 13.45 13.71 -7.42
N VAL A 103 12.37 12.92 -7.59
CA VAL A 103 12.31 11.81 -8.54
C VAL A 103 11.42 12.17 -9.72
N THR A 104 11.94 11.99 -10.94
CA THR A 104 11.19 12.27 -12.18
C THR A 104 9.87 11.49 -12.26
N LYS A 105 8.81 12.14 -12.77
CA LYS A 105 7.49 11.52 -13.04
C LYS A 105 7.56 10.19 -13.80
N SER A 106 8.46 10.10 -14.78
CA SER A 106 8.65 8.90 -15.60
C SER A 106 9.24 7.74 -14.78
N SER A 107 10.19 8.01 -13.89
CA SER A 107 10.76 7.02 -12.98
C SER A 107 9.72 6.54 -11.97
N LEU A 108 8.96 7.46 -11.36
CA LEU A 108 7.86 7.14 -10.44
C LEU A 108 6.82 6.24 -11.12
N SER A 109 6.33 6.62 -12.30
CA SER A 109 5.32 5.86 -13.04
C SER A 109 5.82 4.48 -13.45
N ARG A 110 7.05 4.40 -13.98
CA ARG A 110 7.66 3.14 -14.40
C ARG A 110 7.83 2.18 -13.23
N LYS A 111 8.37 2.66 -12.10
CA LYS A 111 8.61 1.84 -10.91
C LYS A 111 7.31 1.49 -10.21
N SER A 112 6.33 2.39 -10.15
CA SER A 112 4.99 2.10 -9.64
C SER A 112 4.33 0.94 -10.37
N ARG A 113 4.45 0.88 -11.71
CA ARG A 113 3.96 -0.28 -12.48
C ARG A 113 4.67 -1.58 -12.08
N VAL A 114 5.99 -1.55 -11.91
CA VAL A 114 6.75 -2.74 -11.47
C VAL A 114 6.33 -3.17 -10.06
N ILE A 115 6.08 -2.22 -9.16
CA ILE A 115 5.59 -2.49 -7.81
C ILE A 115 4.22 -3.16 -7.89
N ALA A 116 3.28 -2.54 -8.61
CA ALA A 116 1.92 -3.04 -8.80
C ALA A 116 1.88 -4.48 -9.32
N GLU A 117 2.67 -4.77 -10.35
CA GLU A 117 2.83 -6.13 -10.89
C GLU A 117 3.46 -7.10 -9.87
N ALA A 118 4.49 -6.66 -9.15
CA ALA A 118 5.18 -7.53 -8.20
C ALA A 118 4.31 -7.91 -6.99
N ILE A 119 3.44 -7.01 -6.51
CA ILE A 119 2.62 -7.23 -5.31
C ILE A 119 1.15 -7.52 -5.60
N ASP A 120 0.76 -7.49 -6.87
CA ASP A 120 -0.62 -7.63 -7.36
C ASP A 120 -1.55 -6.59 -6.73
N THR A 121 -1.14 -5.32 -6.75
CA THR A 121 -1.95 -4.21 -6.24
C THR A 121 -2.57 -3.39 -7.38
N ARG A 122 -3.71 -2.78 -7.07
CA ARG A 122 -4.49 -1.92 -7.95
C ARG A 122 -5.10 -0.78 -7.15
N GLU A 123 -5.74 0.16 -7.83
CA GLU A 123 -6.53 1.19 -7.18
C GLU A 123 -7.60 0.56 -6.26
N PHE A 124 -7.86 1.19 -5.10
CA PHE A 124 -8.70 0.64 -4.03
C PHE A 124 -8.30 -0.73 -3.47
N ASP A 125 -7.03 -1.14 -3.58
CA ASP A 125 -6.56 -2.35 -2.92
C ASP A 125 -6.83 -2.30 -1.41
N PRO A 126 -7.66 -3.21 -0.85
CA PRO A 126 -8.03 -3.19 0.56
C PRO A 126 -6.84 -3.28 1.52
N GLU A 127 -5.73 -3.89 1.10
CA GLU A 127 -4.53 -4.03 1.92
C GLU A 127 -3.78 -2.71 2.11
N TYR A 128 -3.94 -1.78 1.15
CA TYR A 128 -3.24 -0.48 1.08
C TYR A 128 -4.19 0.72 1.03
N CYS A 129 -5.47 0.50 1.28
CA CYS A 129 -6.49 1.54 1.34
C CYS A 129 -6.49 2.22 2.71
N ARG A 130 -6.52 3.55 2.72
CA ARG A 130 -6.64 4.36 3.92
C ARG A 130 -8.02 4.23 4.54
N ARG A 131 -8.08 4.36 5.87
CA ARG A 131 -9.34 4.26 6.62
C ARG A 131 -10.37 5.30 6.18
N ALA A 132 -9.93 6.54 5.96
CA ALA A 132 -10.82 7.61 5.52
C ALA A 132 -11.46 7.32 4.15
N LEU A 133 -10.68 6.78 3.21
CA LEU A 133 -11.19 6.39 1.88
C LEU A 133 -12.12 5.17 1.99
N ALA A 134 -11.74 4.17 2.77
CA ALA A 134 -12.56 3.01 3.04
C ALA A 134 -13.90 3.36 3.70
N ALA A 135 -13.95 4.38 4.57
CA ALA A 135 -15.20 4.81 5.19
C ALA A 135 -16.17 5.48 4.19
N GLN A 136 -15.64 6.17 3.18
CA GLN A 136 -16.41 6.98 2.23
C GLN A 136 -16.87 6.22 0.99
N SER A 137 -16.27 5.06 0.69
CA SER A 137 -16.55 4.27 -0.51
C SER A 137 -16.93 2.83 -0.17
N SER A 138 -17.89 2.26 -0.89
CA SER A 138 -18.22 0.83 -0.81
C SER A 138 -17.23 -0.05 -1.58
N THR A 139 -16.50 0.51 -2.55
CA THR A 139 -15.60 -0.24 -3.45
C THR A 139 -14.60 -1.14 -2.71
N PRO A 140 -13.85 -0.68 -1.69
CA PRO A 140 -12.91 -1.56 -0.99
C PRO A 140 -13.60 -2.65 -0.16
N TRP A 141 -14.92 -2.58 0.05
CA TRP A 141 -15.70 -3.58 0.78
C TRP A 141 -16.39 -4.60 -0.12
N LEU A 142 -16.32 -4.45 -1.45
CA LEU A 142 -16.97 -5.38 -2.37
C LEU A 142 -16.20 -6.71 -2.43
N VAL A 143 -16.89 -7.79 -2.09
CA VAL A 143 -16.39 -9.16 -2.16
C VAL A 143 -17.34 -10.04 -2.95
N GLU A 144 -16.82 -11.10 -3.56
CA GLU A 144 -17.63 -12.13 -4.20
C GLU A 144 -17.94 -13.25 -3.20
N VAL A 145 -19.23 -13.53 -3.00
CA VAL A 145 -19.72 -14.65 -2.19
C VAL A 145 -20.71 -15.43 -3.05
N ASP A 146 -20.40 -16.70 -3.31
CA ASP A 146 -21.22 -17.60 -4.15
C ASP A 146 -21.58 -17.00 -5.52
N GLY A 147 -20.64 -16.28 -6.15
CA GLY A 147 -20.82 -15.65 -7.46
C GLY A 147 -21.57 -14.32 -7.44
N LEU A 148 -21.93 -13.79 -6.27
CA LEU A 148 -22.57 -12.49 -6.10
C LEU A 148 -21.60 -11.48 -5.49
N ILE A 149 -21.52 -10.28 -6.10
CA ILE A 149 -20.77 -9.16 -5.54
C ILE A 149 -21.63 -8.49 -4.46
N VAL A 150 -21.14 -8.50 -3.23
CA VAL A 150 -21.84 -7.95 -2.06
C VAL A 150 -20.91 -7.03 -1.27
N ASP A 151 -21.50 -6.06 -0.57
CA ASP A 151 -20.77 -5.24 0.39
C ASP A 151 -20.53 -6.04 1.66
N ALA A 152 -19.26 -6.30 1.99
CA ALA A 152 -18.89 -7.14 3.11
C ALA A 152 -19.40 -6.61 4.46
N ARG A 153 -19.64 -5.30 4.60
CA ARG A 153 -20.18 -4.71 5.84
C ARG A 153 -21.59 -5.23 6.16
N MET A 154 -22.29 -5.76 5.15
CA MET A 154 -23.62 -6.35 5.26
C MET A 154 -23.58 -7.86 5.52
N LEU A 155 -22.41 -8.51 5.44
CA LEU A 155 -22.25 -9.93 5.69
C LEU A 155 -22.30 -10.26 7.19
N PRO A 156 -22.63 -11.50 7.58
CA PRO A 156 -22.46 -11.98 8.94
C PRO A 156 -21.04 -11.75 9.48
N PRO A 157 -20.87 -11.46 10.79
CA PRO A 157 -19.56 -11.16 11.39
C PRO A 157 -18.48 -12.23 11.11
N GLU A 158 -18.87 -13.49 11.06
CA GLU A 158 -18.02 -14.64 10.73
C GLU A 158 -17.39 -14.50 9.34
N LEU A 159 -18.20 -14.13 8.33
CA LEU A 159 -17.75 -13.92 6.96
C LEU A 159 -16.96 -12.63 6.80
N GLN A 160 -17.28 -11.59 7.57
CA GLN A 160 -16.45 -10.38 7.63
C GLN A 160 -15.07 -10.69 8.19
N ALA A 161 -14.98 -11.47 9.27
CA ALA A 161 -13.72 -11.87 9.87
C ALA A 161 -12.89 -12.71 8.89
N GLU A 162 -13.53 -13.62 8.15
CA GLU A 162 -12.86 -14.41 7.12
C GLU A 162 -12.39 -13.55 5.93
N ALA A 163 -13.22 -12.62 5.46
CA ALA A 163 -12.85 -11.69 4.41
C ALA A 163 -11.64 -10.81 4.81
N ARG A 164 -11.61 -10.30 6.05
CA ARG A 164 -10.43 -9.61 6.62
C ARG A 164 -9.23 -10.54 6.67
N ARG A 165 -9.43 -11.78 7.15
CA ARG A 165 -8.36 -12.78 7.26
C ARG A 165 -7.67 -13.06 5.93
N LEU A 166 -8.45 -13.04 4.84
CA LEU A 166 -7.98 -13.25 3.47
C LEU A 166 -7.45 -11.97 2.80
N GLY A 167 -7.53 -10.81 3.46
CA GLY A 167 -7.14 -9.51 2.89
C GLY A 167 -8.09 -9.01 1.81
N LEU A 168 -9.33 -9.51 1.78
CA LEU A 168 -10.33 -9.15 0.77
C LEU A 168 -11.05 -7.82 1.07
N ILE A 169 -10.99 -7.36 2.32
CA ILE A 169 -11.55 -6.08 2.78
C ILE A 169 -10.57 -5.38 3.72
N PRO A 170 -10.71 -4.06 3.93
CA PRO A 170 -9.75 -3.30 4.72
C PRO A 170 -9.69 -3.76 6.17
N ASP A 171 -8.48 -3.69 6.73
CA ASP A 171 -8.29 -3.80 8.16
C ASP A 171 -8.89 -2.56 8.83
N THR A 172 -10.00 -2.76 9.54
CA THR A 172 -10.58 -1.75 10.40
C THR A 172 -9.75 -1.76 11.69
N ILE A 173 -8.74 -0.89 11.81
CA ILE A 173 -8.12 -0.64 13.11
C ILE A 173 -9.20 0.03 13.95
N GLU A 174 -9.86 -0.75 14.81
CA GLU A 174 -10.70 -0.23 15.89
C GLU A 174 -9.86 0.76 16.70
N GLY A 175 -10.32 2.01 16.73
CA GLY A 175 -9.88 3.05 17.66
C GLY A 175 -11.06 3.43 18.53
#